data_AF-A0A5N6KSX0-F1
#
_entry.id   AF-A0A5N6KSX0-F1
#
_cell.length_a   1.000
_cell.length_b   1.000
_cell.length_c   1.000
_cell.angle_alpha   90.00
_cell.angle_beta   90.00
_cell.angle_gamma   90.00
#
_symmetry.space_group_name_H-M   'P 1'
#
loop_
_entity.id
_entity.type
_entity.pdbx_description
1 polymer ?
#
loop_
_entity_poly.entity_id
_entity_poly.type
_entity_poly.pdbx_seq_one_letter_code
_entity_poly.pdbx_strand_id
1 'polypeptide(L)'
;MTNHEGHTSNLPGAEAFNLAITERMTTPGEDAIAALQVKLKDEIRRQVEYYFSDENLQRDNCLLAQISGSKNMPVPVQTIRDFPSMKKYHSLQILLDALKESDTVNAIELNGVWYLHRHSPFPMELHEVLEHQKTLKKAQKQARKPRTAKVRLASPLSSPCLANTISPQAKPTGFEDFYADAPLTPAAHAAERALYDSDAASLPMRLETAIQQFARRRTFTPAHRRVWLRWMAFGGVDSGPRQFTGVDNATLRDMTRREAAEVLATDFLTADARDPGKMELDFAGVARAFLSCVVPGVWDVARPVELKRCVGVLRNFYNYLLHHDCVPECRERVLAAREACDAAEKEFPIVEAAMRVLPGGFNVACSMLFGGLHSVPVPDMSWMTGPEDGAGSETDKKHMTIAEARGIYSVAQATFGLEHPPVADFTQEPEFQRKAMSLEIVDFEPSILELPTLGNQCRYNLDIEHHAWIGKPLGKLICRPWAPPDFVTWDLPPHIRGTVKDPSVMAKTEAEHMQLCFLLEVDVYQQCCFRGMKLEIDVYQFSDKWHFFDNMRLARPSFYTVMLNELQEKWRVPRVITREEHEKRDTWVANRATADEATEGDGVDADLE
;
A
#
# COMPACT_ATOMS: atom_id res chain seq x y z
N MET A 1 36.19 -64.53 -9.19
CA MET A 1 36.37 -63.46 -10.20
C MET A 1 35.44 -62.31 -9.82
N THR A 2 36.05 -61.16 -9.52
CA THR A 2 35.53 -59.77 -9.65
C THR A 2 34.22 -59.34 -8.96
N ASN A 3 34.40 -58.55 -7.89
CA ASN A 3 33.90 -57.19 -7.59
C ASN A 3 32.44 -56.79 -7.95
N HIS A 4 31.67 -56.34 -6.95
CA HIS A 4 31.42 -54.91 -6.69
C HIS A 4 30.64 -54.67 -5.38
N GLU A 5 31.19 -53.77 -4.56
CA GLU A 5 30.57 -53.19 -3.36
C GLU A 5 29.81 -51.89 -3.71
N GLY A 6 28.80 -51.56 -2.91
CA GLY A 6 28.11 -50.26 -2.89
C GLY A 6 27.66 -49.91 -1.48
N HIS A 7 28.46 -49.06 -0.80
CA HIS A 7 28.28 -48.52 0.54
C HIS A 7 27.06 -47.61 0.70
N THR A 8 26.35 -47.75 1.83
CA THR A 8 25.64 -46.63 2.47
C THR A 8 26.21 -46.40 3.87
N SER A 9 26.32 -45.12 4.17
CA SER A 9 26.92 -44.43 5.30
C SER A 9 26.42 -44.84 6.69
N ASN A 10 27.36 -45.16 7.57
CA ASN A 10 27.28 -44.89 9.01
C ASN A 10 28.71 -44.86 9.57
N LEU A 11 29.20 -43.68 9.98
CA LEU A 11 30.44 -43.56 10.74
C LEU A 11 30.21 -42.70 11.99
N PRO A 12 30.38 -43.26 13.20
CA PRO A 12 30.47 -42.51 14.44
C PRO A 12 31.91 -41.99 14.58
N GLY A 13 32.09 -40.67 14.62
CA GLY A 13 33.45 -40.10 14.66
C GLY A 13 33.59 -38.75 15.35
N ALA A 14 32.50 -38.11 15.76
CA ALA A 14 32.55 -36.76 16.33
C ALA A 14 32.64 -36.72 17.87
N GLU A 15 32.13 -37.74 18.57
CA GLU A 15 32.10 -37.74 20.05
C GLU A 15 33.38 -38.29 20.69
N ALA A 16 34.21 -39.04 19.95
CA ALA A 16 35.47 -39.58 20.46
C ALA A 16 36.61 -38.54 20.48
N PHE A 17 36.45 -37.39 19.82
CA PHE A 17 37.53 -36.40 19.69
C PHE A 17 37.59 -35.41 20.86
N ASN A 18 36.45 -35.07 21.46
CA ASN A 18 36.38 -34.11 22.57
C ASN A 18 36.60 -34.76 23.95
N LEU A 19 36.55 -36.09 24.05
CA LEU A 19 36.79 -36.83 25.31
C LEU A 19 38.25 -37.31 25.47
N ALA A 20 39.13 -37.02 24.50
CA ALA A 20 40.54 -37.42 24.57
C ALA A 20 41.46 -36.37 25.24
N ILE A 21 40.91 -35.22 25.66
CA ILE A 21 41.70 -34.14 26.28
C ILE A 21 41.71 -34.23 27.82
N THR A 22 40.86 -35.04 28.45
CA THR A 22 40.71 -35.01 29.92
C THR A 22 41.27 -36.19 30.71
N GLU A 23 41.70 -37.30 30.11
CA GLU A 23 42.31 -38.39 30.90
C GLU A 23 43.43 -39.14 30.16
N ARG A 24 44.69 -38.78 30.48
CA ARG A 24 45.79 -39.71 30.90
C ARG A 24 47.14 -38.98 30.85
N MET A 25 47.79 -38.92 32.00
CA MET A 25 49.18 -38.50 32.15
C MET A 25 50.11 -39.49 31.43
N THR A 26 50.80 -38.99 30.41
CA THR A 26 52.24 -39.19 30.11
C THR A 26 52.54 -38.28 28.92
N THR A 27 53.41 -37.29 29.12
CA THR A 27 53.78 -36.24 28.15
C THR A 27 54.08 -36.82 26.76
N PRO A 28 53.25 -36.57 25.74
CA PRO A 28 53.76 -36.45 24.39
C PRO A 28 54.55 -35.15 24.37
N GLY A 29 55.87 -35.23 24.16
CA GLY A 29 56.79 -34.10 24.24
C GLY A 29 56.27 -32.87 23.49
N GLU A 30 56.69 -31.68 23.93
CA GLU A 30 56.35 -30.39 23.33
C GLU A 30 56.44 -30.40 21.78
N ASP A 31 57.33 -31.24 21.23
CA ASP A 31 57.50 -31.56 19.81
C ASP A 31 56.23 -32.09 19.10
N ALA A 32 55.41 -32.93 19.76
CA ALA A 32 54.19 -33.48 19.18
C ALA A 32 53.06 -32.45 19.12
N ILE A 33 52.97 -31.58 20.12
CA ILE A 33 52.02 -30.46 20.14
C ILE A 33 52.43 -29.42 19.10
N ALA A 34 53.73 -29.13 18.99
CA ALA A 34 54.27 -28.26 17.95
C ALA A 34 53.99 -28.82 16.54
N ALA A 35 54.18 -30.13 16.33
CA ALA A 35 53.88 -30.77 15.04
C ALA A 35 52.40 -30.71 14.65
N LEU A 36 51.47 -30.82 15.62
CA LEU A 36 50.03 -30.67 15.38
C LEU A 36 49.65 -29.22 15.08
N GLN A 37 50.26 -28.24 15.75
CA GLN A 37 50.04 -26.82 15.45
C GLN A 37 50.52 -26.43 14.05
N VAL A 38 51.65 -26.98 13.59
CA VAL A 38 52.14 -26.76 12.21
C VAL A 38 51.13 -27.32 11.20
N LYS A 39 50.66 -28.56 11.39
CA LYS A 39 49.64 -29.16 10.50
C LYS A 39 48.32 -28.36 10.46
N LEU A 40 47.91 -27.80 11.60
CA LEU A 40 46.71 -26.98 11.70
C LEU A 40 46.87 -25.64 10.95
N LYS A 41 48.04 -24.98 11.08
CA LYS A 41 48.36 -23.76 10.35
C LYS A 41 48.38 -23.99 8.84
N ASP A 42 48.93 -25.12 8.39
CA ASP A 42 48.95 -25.50 6.97
C ASP A 42 47.55 -25.73 6.39
N GLU A 43 46.64 -26.36 7.16
CA GLU A 43 45.26 -26.59 6.72
C GLU A 43 44.47 -25.27 6.59
N ILE A 44 44.63 -24.36 7.56
CA ILE A 44 44.02 -23.02 7.53
C ILE A 44 44.55 -22.24 6.33
N ARG A 45 45.87 -22.26 6.09
CA ARG A 45 46.49 -21.57 4.96
C ARG A 45 45.92 -22.07 3.65
N ARG A 46 45.99 -23.37 3.38
CA ARG A 46 45.46 -23.97 2.14
C ARG A 46 43.99 -23.63 1.90
N GLN A 47 43.17 -23.62 2.96
CA GLN A 47 41.76 -23.32 2.84
C GLN A 47 41.51 -21.84 2.48
N VAL A 48 42.27 -20.91 3.04
CA VAL A 48 42.16 -19.48 2.71
C VAL A 48 42.73 -19.19 1.33
N GLU A 49 43.88 -19.75 0.98
CA GLU A 49 44.47 -19.64 -0.36
C GLU A 49 43.52 -20.18 -1.44
N TYR A 50 42.80 -21.28 -1.15
CA TYR A 50 41.78 -21.81 -2.05
C TYR A 50 40.64 -20.82 -2.27
N TYR A 51 40.11 -20.18 -1.22
CA TYR A 51 39.03 -19.20 -1.39
C TYR A 51 39.44 -18.02 -2.27
N PHE A 52 40.67 -17.55 -2.10
CA PHE A 52 41.24 -16.46 -2.87
C PHE A 52 41.91 -16.90 -4.17
N SER A 53 41.84 -18.17 -4.56
CA SER A 53 42.38 -18.67 -5.83
C SER A 53 41.59 -18.15 -7.03
N ASP A 54 42.26 -18.04 -8.19
CA ASP A 54 41.64 -17.51 -9.41
C ASP A 54 40.51 -18.40 -9.93
N GLU A 55 40.59 -19.72 -9.74
CA GLU A 55 39.54 -20.66 -10.13
C GLU A 55 38.29 -20.54 -9.24
N ASN A 56 38.47 -20.32 -7.94
CA ASN A 56 37.36 -20.18 -7.01
C ASN A 56 36.65 -18.83 -7.20
N LEU A 57 37.41 -17.73 -7.35
CA LEU A 57 36.83 -16.40 -7.55
C LEU A 57 36.03 -16.26 -8.84
N GLN A 58 36.34 -17.02 -9.89
CA GLN A 58 35.51 -17.08 -11.10
C GLN A 58 34.11 -17.66 -10.85
N ARG A 59 33.98 -18.56 -9.87
CA ARG A 59 32.74 -19.26 -9.53
C ARG A 59 31.98 -18.56 -8.39
N ASP A 60 32.72 -18.03 -7.42
CA ASP A 60 32.17 -17.36 -6.24
C ASP A 60 31.93 -15.87 -6.49
N ASN A 61 30.74 -15.57 -7.01
CA ASN A 61 30.31 -14.20 -7.31
C ASN A 61 30.22 -13.31 -6.06
N CYS A 62 30.04 -13.88 -4.86
CA CYS A 62 29.88 -13.12 -3.62
C CYS A 62 31.23 -12.58 -3.16
N LEU A 63 32.23 -13.46 -3.09
CA LEU A 63 33.58 -13.07 -2.72
C LEU A 63 34.24 -12.17 -3.79
N LEU A 64 34.00 -12.45 -5.07
CA LEU A 64 34.49 -11.61 -6.17
C LEU A 64 33.89 -10.19 -6.14
N ALA A 65 32.62 -10.04 -5.75
CA ALA A 65 31.97 -8.74 -5.61
C ALA A 65 32.55 -7.94 -4.44
N GLN A 66 32.86 -8.59 -3.31
CA GLN A 66 33.49 -7.94 -2.15
C GLN A 66 34.91 -7.45 -2.47
N ILE A 67 35.67 -8.22 -3.23
CA ILE A 67 37.02 -7.85 -3.70
C ILE A 67 36.95 -6.81 -4.83
N SER A 68 35.77 -6.59 -5.43
CA SER A 68 35.56 -5.72 -6.59
C SER A 68 36.47 -6.07 -7.78
N GLY A 69 36.70 -7.38 -7.99
CA GLY A 69 37.48 -7.91 -9.10
C GLY A 69 38.91 -7.36 -9.17
N SER A 70 39.20 -6.59 -10.21
CA SER A 70 40.53 -6.01 -10.48
C SER A 70 40.94 -4.92 -9.49
N LYS A 71 40.00 -4.37 -8.70
CA LYS A 71 40.27 -3.32 -7.69
C LYS A 71 40.87 -3.86 -6.38
N ASN A 72 40.86 -5.18 -6.19
CA ASN A 72 41.49 -5.89 -5.05
C ASN A 72 41.21 -5.26 -3.67
N MET A 73 39.93 -5.02 -3.38
CA MET A 73 39.51 -4.43 -2.11
C MET A 73 39.70 -5.40 -0.94
N PRO A 74 40.08 -4.91 0.26
CA PRO A 74 40.30 -5.73 1.44
C PRO A 74 39.00 -6.31 2.01
N VAL A 75 39.00 -7.60 2.36
CA VAL A 75 37.85 -8.34 2.90
C VAL A 75 38.01 -8.55 4.41
N PRO A 76 37.02 -8.25 5.26
CA PRO A 76 37.13 -8.45 6.71
C PRO A 76 37.37 -9.94 7.08
N VAL A 77 38.31 -10.20 8.00
CA VAL A 77 38.60 -11.56 8.51
C VAL A 77 37.35 -12.21 9.13
N GLN A 78 36.45 -11.41 9.70
CA GLN A 78 35.22 -11.90 10.29
C GLN A 78 34.29 -12.57 9.27
N THR A 79 34.18 -12.01 8.06
CA THR A 79 33.41 -12.59 6.95
C THR A 79 33.92 -13.98 6.57
N ILE A 80 35.24 -14.19 6.64
CA ILE A 80 35.88 -15.46 6.27
C ILE A 80 35.67 -16.52 7.36
N ARG A 81 35.60 -16.12 8.63
CA ARG A 81 35.27 -17.03 9.75
C ARG A 81 33.84 -17.55 9.67
N ASP A 82 32.94 -16.79 9.07
CA ASP A 82 31.56 -17.20 8.87
C ASP A 82 31.40 -18.23 7.74
N PHE A 83 32.46 -18.56 6.99
CA PHE A 83 32.41 -19.56 5.94
C PHE A 83 32.31 -20.99 6.53
N PRO A 84 31.47 -21.87 5.96
CA PRO A 84 31.23 -23.21 6.50
C PRO A 84 32.51 -24.01 6.82
N SER A 85 33.53 -23.96 5.95
CA SER A 85 34.79 -24.69 6.18
C SER A 85 35.74 -24.01 7.17
N MET A 86 35.51 -22.74 7.51
CA MET A 86 36.31 -21.98 8.48
C MET A 86 35.71 -21.96 9.88
N LYS A 87 34.41 -22.25 10.02
CA LYS A 87 33.71 -22.29 11.32
C LYS A 87 34.31 -23.26 12.34
N LYS A 88 35.01 -24.30 11.88
CA LYS A 88 35.72 -25.26 12.74
C LYS A 88 36.97 -24.67 13.42
N TYR A 89 37.44 -23.49 12.98
CA TYR A 89 38.62 -22.81 13.53
C TYR A 89 38.21 -21.59 14.36
N HIS A 90 38.23 -21.74 15.69
CA HIS A 90 37.74 -20.69 16.60
C HIS A 90 38.81 -19.68 17.02
N SER A 91 40.10 -20.01 16.93
CA SER A 91 41.20 -19.18 17.42
C SER A 91 41.66 -18.15 16.37
N LEU A 92 41.40 -16.86 16.63
CA LEU A 92 41.86 -15.76 15.77
C LEU A 92 43.39 -15.67 15.66
N GLN A 93 44.11 -15.92 16.75
CA GLN A 93 45.57 -15.81 16.76
C GLN A 93 46.25 -16.86 15.87
N ILE A 94 45.79 -18.11 15.92
CA ILE A 94 46.32 -19.19 15.06
C ILE A 94 46.03 -18.89 13.58
N LEU A 95 44.87 -18.31 13.28
CA LEU A 95 44.50 -17.91 11.93
C LEU A 95 45.39 -16.77 11.41
N LEU A 96 45.60 -15.71 12.20
CA LEU A 96 46.49 -14.61 11.82
C LEU A 96 47.94 -15.08 11.67
N ASP A 97 48.44 -15.94 12.55
CA ASP A 97 49.79 -16.48 12.45
C ASP A 97 49.97 -17.42 11.26
N ALA A 98 48.94 -18.19 10.88
CA ALA A 98 48.97 -19.02 9.67
C ALA A 98 48.99 -18.18 8.38
N LEU A 99 48.36 -17.00 8.41
CA LEU A 99 48.20 -16.10 7.26
C LEU A 99 49.38 -15.14 7.06
N LYS A 100 50.17 -14.85 8.09
CA LYS A 100 51.43 -14.08 7.96
C LYS A 100 52.45 -14.75 7.03
N GLU A 101 52.34 -16.07 6.86
CA GLU A 101 53.22 -16.90 6.05
C GLU A 101 52.53 -17.36 4.73
N SER A 102 51.40 -16.73 4.34
CA SER A 102 50.69 -17.04 3.10
C SER A 102 51.32 -16.31 1.91
N ASP A 103 51.42 -16.99 0.77
CA ASP A 103 51.98 -16.40 -0.46
C ASP A 103 50.91 -15.69 -1.31
N THR A 104 49.62 -15.89 -1.00
CA THR A 104 48.50 -15.39 -1.84
C THR A 104 47.70 -14.27 -1.19
N VAL A 105 47.71 -14.16 0.15
CA VAL A 105 46.91 -13.21 0.91
C VAL A 105 47.73 -12.57 2.03
N ASN A 106 47.62 -11.26 2.18
CA ASN A 106 48.18 -10.49 3.28
C ASN A 106 47.09 -10.06 4.26
N ALA A 107 47.44 -10.00 5.54
CA ALA A 107 46.57 -9.47 6.60
C ALA A 107 46.98 -8.05 7.00
N ILE A 108 46.05 -7.09 6.92
CA ILE A 108 46.23 -5.70 7.35
C ILE A 108 45.27 -5.40 8.50
N GLU A 109 45.76 -4.72 9.53
CA GLU A 109 44.93 -4.17 10.60
C GLU A 109 44.56 -2.70 10.29
N LEU A 110 43.26 -2.42 10.25
CA LEU A 110 42.71 -1.06 10.08
C LEU A 110 41.67 -0.82 11.16
N ASN A 111 41.88 0.21 11.99
CA ASN A 111 40.95 0.61 13.05
C ASN A 111 40.57 -0.52 14.03
N GLY A 112 41.52 -1.39 14.38
CA GLY A 112 41.30 -2.52 15.30
C GLY A 112 40.53 -3.71 14.68
N VAL A 113 40.33 -3.71 13.36
CA VAL A 113 39.73 -4.81 12.60
C VAL A 113 40.73 -5.34 11.58
N TRP A 114 40.85 -6.66 11.51
CA TRP A 114 41.73 -7.34 10.57
C TRP A 114 41.04 -7.57 9.23
N TYR A 115 41.72 -7.22 8.15
CA TYR A 115 41.30 -7.41 6.77
C TYR A 115 42.30 -8.26 6.01
N LEU A 116 41.82 -9.01 5.04
CA LEU A 116 42.59 -9.83 4.12
C LEU A 116 42.54 -9.23 2.72
N HIS A 117 43.70 -9.12 2.08
CA HIS A 117 43.83 -8.66 0.71
C HIS A 117 44.73 -9.59 -0.09
N ARG A 118 44.44 -9.80 -1.37
CA ARG A 118 45.30 -10.64 -2.22
C ARG A 118 46.63 -9.93 -2.49
N HIS A 119 47.71 -10.70 -2.58
CA HIS A 119 49.00 -10.20 -3.04
C HIS A 119 48.95 -9.74 -4.50
N SER A 120 48.35 -10.55 -5.37
CA SER A 120 48.13 -10.23 -6.78
C SER A 120 46.64 -9.99 -7.04
N PRO A 121 46.26 -8.86 -7.66
CA PRO A 121 44.88 -8.57 -8.00
C PRO A 121 44.33 -9.64 -8.95
N PHE A 122 43.00 -9.80 -8.98
CA PHE A 122 42.37 -10.71 -9.91
C PHE A 122 42.62 -10.23 -11.37
N PRO A 123 43.06 -11.10 -12.30
CA PRO A 123 43.46 -10.68 -13.64
C PRO A 123 42.34 -9.92 -14.37
N MET A 124 42.68 -8.75 -14.90
CA MET A 124 41.72 -7.85 -15.56
C MET A 124 41.03 -8.52 -16.75
N GLU A 125 41.77 -9.29 -17.56
CA GLU A 125 41.24 -10.04 -18.71
C GLU A 125 40.14 -11.02 -18.29
N LEU A 126 40.30 -11.70 -17.16
CA LEU A 126 39.31 -12.63 -16.61
C LEU A 126 38.08 -11.88 -16.06
N HIS A 127 38.30 -10.72 -15.44
CA HIS A 127 37.23 -9.88 -14.92
C HIS A 127 36.34 -9.34 -16.05
N GLU A 128 36.93 -8.87 -17.15
CA GLU A 128 36.22 -8.37 -18.32
C GLU A 128 35.40 -9.46 -19.01
N VAL A 129 35.95 -10.67 -19.16
CA VAL A 129 35.22 -11.83 -19.70
C VAL A 129 34.00 -12.16 -18.85
N LEU A 130 34.11 -12.14 -17.53
CA LEU A 130 32.99 -12.41 -16.61
C LEU A 130 31.89 -11.33 -16.71
N GLU A 131 32.26 -10.05 -16.77
CA GLU A 131 31.30 -8.95 -16.95
C GLU A 131 30.63 -8.98 -18.32
N HIS A 132 31.37 -9.33 -19.37
CA HIS A 132 30.81 -9.53 -20.71
C HIS A 132 29.79 -10.70 -20.73
N GLN A 133 30.09 -11.81 -20.07
CA GLN A 133 29.13 -12.92 -19.94
C GLN A 133 27.87 -12.53 -19.15
N LYS A 134 27.99 -11.70 -18.10
CA LYS A 134 26.85 -11.19 -17.34
C LYS A 134 25.95 -10.27 -18.18
N THR A 135 26.55 -9.38 -18.95
CA THR A 135 25.81 -8.45 -19.83
C THR A 135 25.09 -9.20 -20.96
N LEU A 136 25.71 -10.21 -21.57
CA LEU A 136 25.08 -11.08 -22.56
C LEU A 136 23.86 -11.84 -21.99
N LYS A 137 23.98 -12.41 -20.78
CA LYS A 137 22.86 -13.09 -20.11
C LYS A 137 21.71 -12.12 -19.77
N LYS A 138 22.01 -10.87 -19.40
CA LYS A 138 21.01 -9.82 -19.14
C LYS A 138 20.29 -9.40 -20.43
N ALA A 139 21.01 -9.24 -21.53
CA ALA A 139 20.46 -8.92 -22.84
C ALA A 139 19.55 -10.04 -23.37
N GLN A 140 19.95 -11.30 -23.25
CA GLN A 140 19.12 -12.46 -23.62
C GLN A 140 17.83 -12.57 -22.80
N LYS A 141 17.85 -12.20 -21.51
CA LYS A 141 16.66 -12.15 -20.64
C LYS A 141 15.72 -11.00 -21.00
N GLN A 142 16.25 -9.89 -21.50
CA GLN A 142 15.45 -8.76 -21.98
C GLN A 142 14.84 -9.02 -23.36
N ALA A 143 15.54 -9.74 -24.24
CA ALA A 143 15.03 -10.14 -25.56
C ALA A 143 13.88 -11.17 -25.51
N ARG A 144 13.75 -11.95 -24.41
CA ARG A 144 12.68 -12.95 -24.23
C ARG A 144 11.37 -12.38 -23.66
N LYS A 145 11.26 -11.07 -23.41
CA LYS A 145 9.97 -10.42 -23.11
C LYS A 145 9.30 -10.02 -24.43
N PRO A 146 8.13 -10.57 -24.81
CA PRO A 146 7.53 -10.24 -26.09
C PRO A 146 6.87 -8.85 -26.05
N ARG A 147 7.29 -7.96 -26.95
CA ARG A 147 6.49 -6.84 -27.46
C ARG A 147 5.68 -7.36 -28.67
N THR A 148 4.42 -6.91 -28.72
CA THR A 148 3.45 -6.88 -29.83
C THR A 148 2.75 -8.16 -30.31
N ALA A 149 1.47 -7.93 -30.63
CA ALA A 149 0.44 -8.84 -31.07
C ALA A 149 0.75 -9.49 -32.44
N LYS A 150 0.44 -10.78 -32.56
CA LYS A 150 0.18 -11.43 -33.86
C LYS A 150 -1.05 -12.34 -33.76
N VAL A 151 -2.00 -12.00 -34.62
CA VAL A 151 -3.22 -12.72 -35.01
C VAL A 151 -2.97 -14.23 -35.13
N ARG A 152 -3.83 -15.04 -34.51
CA ARG A 152 -3.94 -16.48 -34.77
C ARG A 152 -5.28 -16.76 -35.44
N LEU A 153 -5.23 -17.37 -36.63
CA LEU A 153 -6.39 -17.96 -37.31
C LEU A 153 -7.02 -19.07 -36.44
N ALA A 154 -8.36 -19.16 -36.47
CA ALA A 154 -9.20 -20.21 -35.86
C ALA A 154 -8.81 -21.63 -36.37
N SER A 155 -8.99 -22.73 -35.63
CA SER A 155 -10.21 -23.32 -35.02
C SER A 155 -9.83 -24.53 -34.11
N PRO A 156 -10.76 -25.34 -33.53
CA PRO A 156 -12.00 -25.03 -32.80
C PRO A 156 -12.04 -25.63 -31.36
N LEU A 157 -12.85 -25.00 -30.49
CA LEU A 157 -13.60 -25.52 -29.33
C LEU A 157 -12.95 -26.62 -28.43
N SER A 158 -12.53 -26.21 -27.21
CA SER A 158 -13.14 -26.68 -25.95
C SER A 158 -12.60 -25.93 -24.71
N SER A 159 -13.52 -25.23 -24.03
CA SER A 159 -13.56 -24.89 -22.60
C SER A 159 -12.68 -23.77 -22.03
N PRO A 160 -13.21 -23.01 -21.03
CA PRO A 160 -12.76 -21.66 -20.69
C PRO A 160 -11.83 -21.61 -19.47
N CYS A 161 -11.42 -20.37 -19.19
CA CYS A 161 -10.81 -19.80 -17.99
C CYS A 161 -9.31 -20.03 -17.71
N LEU A 162 -8.56 -18.97 -18.04
CA LEU A 162 -7.31 -18.55 -17.42
C LEU A 162 -7.47 -18.45 -15.90
N ALA A 163 -6.61 -19.17 -15.18
CA ALA A 163 -6.24 -18.87 -13.80
C ALA A 163 -4.72 -19.03 -13.66
N ASN A 164 -4.09 -17.96 -13.18
CA ASN A 164 -2.78 -17.86 -12.54
C ASN A 164 -1.78 -19.02 -12.78
N THR A 165 -0.69 -18.71 -13.47
CA THR A 165 0.55 -19.50 -13.41
C THR A 165 1.16 -19.37 -12.01
N ILE A 166 0.60 -20.09 -11.04
CA ILE A 166 1.28 -20.45 -9.80
C ILE A 166 2.24 -21.60 -10.18
N SER A 167 3.51 -21.49 -9.79
CA SER A 167 4.42 -22.63 -9.88
C SER A 167 3.79 -23.81 -9.10
N PRO A 168 3.80 -25.04 -9.62
CA PRO A 168 3.08 -26.18 -9.04
C PRO A 168 3.57 -26.63 -7.64
N GLN A 169 4.38 -25.83 -6.95
CA GLN A 169 5.01 -26.12 -5.66
C GLN A 169 4.73 -25.06 -4.58
N ALA A 170 4.09 -23.93 -4.88
CA ALA A 170 3.71 -22.96 -3.85
C ALA A 170 2.38 -23.39 -3.21
N LYS A 171 2.36 -23.58 -1.89
CA LYS A 171 1.12 -23.80 -1.15
C LYS A 171 0.17 -22.61 -1.38
N PRO A 172 -1.13 -22.85 -1.61
CA PRO A 172 -2.09 -21.76 -1.78
C PRO A 172 -2.10 -20.88 -0.53
N THR A 173 -2.17 -19.58 -0.75
CA THR A 173 -2.14 -18.56 0.31
C THR A 173 -3.48 -18.46 1.04
N GLY A 174 -4.57 -18.88 0.39
CA GLY A 174 -5.92 -18.75 0.91
C GLY A 174 -6.61 -17.45 0.50
N PHE A 175 -5.97 -16.62 -0.32
CA PHE A 175 -6.49 -15.35 -0.83
C PHE A 175 -6.70 -15.37 -2.35
N GLU A 176 -6.66 -16.54 -2.98
CA GLU A 176 -6.96 -16.69 -4.40
C GLU A 176 -8.48 -16.57 -4.67
N ASP A 177 -8.89 -16.01 -5.81
CA ASP A 177 -10.29 -15.71 -6.16
C ASP A 177 -11.26 -16.91 -6.07
N PHE A 178 -10.75 -18.14 -6.23
CA PHE A 178 -11.53 -19.38 -6.16
C PHE A 178 -11.08 -20.28 -5.00
N TYR A 179 -10.38 -19.72 -4.01
CA TYR A 179 -9.99 -20.47 -2.84
C TYR A 179 -11.23 -20.82 -2.01
N ALA A 180 -11.45 -22.12 -1.81
CA ALA A 180 -12.44 -22.65 -0.89
C ALA A 180 -11.73 -23.42 0.22
N ASP A 181 -12.21 -23.25 1.45
CA ASP A 181 -11.73 -24.06 2.57
C ASP A 181 -12.04 -25.54 2.32
N ALA A 182 -11.09 -26.41 2.67
CA ALA A 182 -11.28 -27.85 2.53
C ALA A 182 -12.49 -28.32 3.36
N PRO A 183 -13.32 -29.25 2.84
CA PRO A 183 -14.49 -29.73 3.56
C PRO A 183 -14.08 -30.33 4.91
N LEU A 184 -14.73 -29.88 5.97
CA LEU A 184 -14.50 -30.38 7.33
C LEU A 184 -15.10 -31.77 7.49
N THR A 185 -14.38 -32.66 8.18
CA THR A 185 -14.98 -33.91 8.65
C THR A 185 -16.05 -33.60 9.70
N PRO A 186 -17.11 -34.42 9.84
CA PRO A 186 -18.17 -34.16 10.83
C PRO A 186 -17.64 -34.00 12.27
N ALA A 187 -16.62 -34.79 12.63
CA ALA A 187 -15.96 -34.69 13.94
C ALA A 187 -15.18 -33.36 14.10
N ALA A 188 -14.47 -32.91 13.07
CA ALA A 188 -13.77 -31.62 13.10
C ALA A 188 -14.76 -30.45 13.14
N HIS A 189 -15.86 -30.53 12.41
CA HIS A 189 -16.93 -29.53 12.44
C HIS A 189 -17.59 -29.44 13.82
N ALA A 190 -17.88 -30.57 14.47
CA ALA A 190 -18.42 -30.58 15.84
C ALA A 190 -17.44 -29.97 16.85
N ALA A 191 -16.15 -30.29 16.73
CA ALA A 191 -15.11 -29.70 17.58
C ALA A 191 -14.95 -28.19 17.35
N GLU A 192 -15.10 -27.72 16.11
CA GLU A 192 -15.04 -26.29 15.77
C GLU A 192 -16.29 -25.54 16.25
N ARG A 193 -17.50 -26.11 16.12
CA ARG A 193 -18.71 -25.52 16.68
C ARG A 193 -18.67 -25.38 18.20
N ALA A 194 -18.05 -26.33 18.89
CA ALA A 194 -17.85 -26.24 20.34
C ALA A 194 -16.96 -25.05 20.77
N LEU A 195 -16.14 -24.48 19.86
CA LEU A 195 -15.35 -23.27 20.12
C LEU A 195 -16.20 -22.00 20.16
N TYR A 196 -17.30 -22.00 19.40
CA TYR A 196 -18.13 -20.83 19.14
C TYR A 196 -19.50 -20.95 19.80
N ASP A 197 -19.66 -21.90 20.71
CA ASP A 197 -20.89 -22.08 21.47
C ASP A 197 -21.17 -20.82 22.32
N SER A 198 -22.35 -20.21 22.08
CA SER A 198 -22.78 -18.98 22.74
C SER A 198 -22.93 -19.16 24.25
N ASP A 199 -23.24 -20.38 24.68
CA ASP A 199 -23.47 -20.69 26.09
C ASP A 199 -22.15 -20.92 26.84
N ALA A 200 -21.09 -21.31 26.12
CA ALA A 200 -19.79 -21.66 26.71
C ALA A 200 -18.82 -20.48 26.76
N ALA A 201 -18.90 -19.53 25.82
CA ALA A 201 -17.94 -18.43 25.71
C ALA A 201 -18.60 -17.09 25.40
N SER A 202 -18.09 -16.04 26.06
CA SER A 202 -18.50 -14.65 25.79
C SER A 202 -18.19 -14.26 24.35
N LEU A 203 -18.96 -13.32 23.82
CA LEU A 203 -18.83 -12.86 22.45
C LEU A 203 -17.39 -12.38 22.12
N PRO A 204 -16.73 -11.52 22.95
CA PRO A 204 -15.34 -11.12 22.70
C PRO A 204 -14.37 -12.31 22.60
N MET A 205 -14.53 -13.33 23.45
CA MET A 205 -13.67 -14.53 23.43
C MET A 205 -13.89 -15.38 22.17
N ARG A 206 -15.14 -15.51 21.70
CA ARG A 206 -15.44 -16.19 20.43
C ARG A 206 -14.85 -15.46 19.23
N LEU A 207 -14.91 -14.13 19.22
CA LEU A 207 -14.32 -13.31 18.17
C LEU A 207 -12.79 -13.38 18.18
N GLU A 208 -12.15 -13.26 19.34
CA GLU A 208 -10.69 -13.41 19.48
C GLU A 208 -10.25 -14.79 18.97
N THR A 209 -10.98 -15.85 19.34
CA THR A 209 -10.72 -17.21 18.85
C THR A 209 -10.88 -17.30 17.33
N ALA A 210 -11.91 -16.69 16.76
CA ALA A 210 -12.13 -16.67 15.31
C ALA A 210 -10.99 -15.96 14.55
N ILE A 211 -10.52 -14.82 15.06
CA ILE A 211 -9.39 -14.07 14.49
C ILE A 211 -8.13 -14.94 14.47
N GLN A 212 -7.80 -15.58 15.59
CA GLN A 212 -6.62 -16.43 15.71
C GLN A 212 -6.70 -17.68 14.82
N GLN A 213 -7.88 -18.32 14.75
CA GLN A 213 -8.10 -19.47 13.89
C GLN A 213 -7.99 -19.11 12.40
N PHE A 214 -8.58 -17.98 12.00
CA PHE A 214 -8.48 -17.47 10.64
C PHE A 214 -7.01 -17.18 10.28
N ALA A 215 -6.30 -16.46 11.14
CA ALA A 215 -4.92 -16.08 10.89
C ALA A 215 -3.99 -17.30 10.77
N ARG A 216 -4.31 -18.39 11.48
CA ARG A 216 -3.59 -19.68 11.39
C ARG A 216 -3.91 -20.46 10.11
N ARG A 217 -5.14 -20.40 9.62
CA ARG A 217 -5.58 -21.13 8.42
C ARG A 217 -5.10 -20.48 7.12
N ARG A 218 -4.81 -19.18 7.14
CA ARG A 218 -4.35 -18.41 5.97
C ARG A 218 -2.84 -18.22 5.99
N THR A 219 -2.24 -18.18 4.79
CA THR A 219 -0.83 -17.80 4.64
C THR A 219 -0.76 -16.38 4.10
N PHE A 220 -0.53 -15.40 4.97
CA PHE A 220 -0.45 -14.00 4.55
C PHE A 220 0.84 -13.73 3.78
N THR A 221 0.71 -13.18 2.57
CA THR A 221 1.84 -12.49 1.94
C THR A 221 2.13 -11.18 2.71
N PRO A 222 3.33 -10.59 2.59
CA PRO A 222 3.65 -9.34 3.29
C PRO A 222 2.64 -8.21 3.03
N ALA A 223 2.09 -8.16 1.81
CA ALA A 223 1.07 -7.19 1.43
C ALA A 223 -0.28 -7.44 2.09
N HIS A 224 -0.76 -8.70 2.11
CA HIS A 224 -2.00 -9.05 2.83
C HIS A 224 -1.86 -8.85 4.33
N ARG A 225 -0.69 -9.20 4.91
CA ARG A 225 -0.43 -9.02 6.34
C ARG A 225 -0.49 -7.55 6.74
N ARG A 226 0.01 -6.64 5.90
CA ARG A 226 -0.06 -5.20 6.17
C ARG A 226 -1.51 -4.69 6.27
N VAL A 227 -2.37 -5.10 5.33
CA VAL A 227 -3.81 -4.77 5.38
C VAL A 227 -4.44 -5.36 6.63
N TRP A 228 -4.20 -6.65 6.90
CA TRP A 228 -4.72 -7.36 8.06
C TRP A 228 -4.37 -6.66 9.36
N LEU A 229 -3.09 -6.41 9.62
CA LEU A 229 -2.63 -5.79 10.87
C LEU A 229 -3.22 -4.39 11.07
N ARG A 230 -3.29 -3.60 9.99
CA ARG A 230 -3.83 -2.25 10.05
C ARG A 230 -5.34 -2.25 10.32
N TRP A 231 -6.07 -3.17 9.71
CA TRP A 231 -7.50 -3.34 9.92
C TRP A 231 -7.81 -3.88 11.33
N MET A 232 -7.06 -4.88 11.79
CA MET A 232 -7.16 -5.42 13.15
C MET A 232 -6.92 -4.32 14.19
N ALA A 233 -5.85 -3.53 14.03
CA ALA A 233 -5.58 -2.39 14.91
C ALA A 233 -6.71 -1.35 14.88
N PHE A 234 -7.24 -1.04 13.68
CA PHE A 234 -8.40 -0.16 13.55
C PHE A 234 -9.66 -0.70 14.24
N GLY A 235 -9.84 -2.01 14.28
CA GLY A 235 -10.93 -2.70 14.98
C GLY A 235 -10.69 -2.93 16.48
N GLY A 236 -9.62 -2.41 17.07
CA GLY A 236 -9.31 -2.59 18.50
C GLY A 236 -8.67 -3.94 18.87
N VAL A 237 -8.04 -4.59 17.88
CA VAL A 237 -7.27 -5.83 18.05
C VAL A 237 -5.79 -5.48 18.00
N ASP A 238 -5.08 -5.76 19.09
CA ASP A 238 -3.64 -5.61 19.15
C ASP A 238 -2.97 -6.83 18.52
N SER A 239 -1.95 -6.57 17.71
CA SER A 239 -1.13 -7.62 17.08
C SER A 239 0.32 -7.45 17.50
N GLY A 240 0.82 -8.37 18.33
CA GLY A 240 2.19 -8.31 18.85
C GLY A 240 2.57 -9.54 19.67
N PRO A 241 3.85 -9.70 20.02
CA PRO A 241 4.25 -10.72 20.98
C PRO A 241 3.59 -10.42 22.32
N ARG A 242 2.74 -11.34 22.81
CA ARG A 242 2.21 -11.24 24.17
C ARG A 242 3.36 -11.15 25.18
N GLN A 243 3.13 -10.50 26.31
CA GLN A 243 4.11 -10.32 27.40
C GLN A 243 4.68 -11.63 27.98
N PHE A 244 4.21 -12.80 27.51
CA PHE A 244 4.61 -14.13 27.94
C PHE A 244 4.96 -15.10 26.79
N THR A 245 5.29 -14.62 25.58
CA THR A 245 5.65 -15.51 24.45
C THR A 245 7.02 -16.20 24.58
N GLY A 246 7.77 -15.94 25.66
CA GLY A 246 9.04 -16.61 25.97
C GLY A 246 8.85 -18.01 26.56
N VAL A 247 7.94 -18.82 25.99
CA VAL A 247 7.74 -20.21 26.44
C VAL A 247 8.75 -21.10 25.71
N ASP A 248 9.50 -21.89 26.48
CA ASP A 248 10.50 -22.80 25.92
C ASP A 248 9.89 -23.83 24.96
N ASN A 249 10.63 -24.16 23.90
CA ASN A 249 10.22 -25.16 22.90
C ASN A 249 9.94 -26.55 23.51
N ALA A 250 10.48 -26.85 24.70
CA ALA A 250 10.18 -28.07 25.44
C ALA A 250 8.74 -28.05 25.97
N THR A 251 8.34 -26.97 26.64
CA THR A 251 6.99 -26.78 27.18
C THR A 251 5.93 -26.75 26.07
N LEU A 252 6.26 -26.19 24.91
CA LEU A 252 5.35 -26.19 23.73
C LEU A 252 5.11 -27.60 23.15
N ARG A 253 6.03 -28.56 23.36
CA ARG A 253 5.86 -29.95 22.92
C ARG A 253 4.95 -30.76 23.85
N ASP A 254 4.90 -30.38 25.12
CA ASP A 254 4.07 -31.03 26.14
C ASP A 254 2.63 -30.49 26.15
N MET A 255 2.42 -29.29 25.59
CA MET A 255 1.09 -28.71 25.40
C MET A 255 0.34 -29.40 24.26
N THR A 256 -1.00 -29.47 24.37
CA THR A 256 -1.82 -29.89 23.24
C THR A 256 -1.66 -28.91 22.08
N ARG A 257 -1.88 -29.37 20.84
CA ARG A 257 -1.79 -28.53 19.63
C ARG A 257 -2.66 -27.27 19.71
N ARG A 258 -3.71 -27.32 20.52
CA ARG A 258 -4.62 -26.21 20.77
C ARG A 258 -4.03 -25.22 21.77
N GLU A 259 -3.60 -25.68 22.94
CA GLU A 259 -2.99 -24.84 23.98
C GLU A 259 -1.71 -24.15 23.47
N ALA A 260 -0.86 -24.89 22.76
CA ALA A 260 0.31 -24.31 22.11
C ALA A 260 -0.06 -23.21 21.10
N ALA A 261 -1.19 -23.33 20.40
CA ALA A 261 -1.64 -22.32 19.46
C ALA A 261 -2.21 -21.07 20.15
N GLU A 262 -2.89 -21.22 21.28
CA GLU A 262 -3.37 -20.09 22.10
C GLU A 262 -2.21 -19.32 22.74
N VAL A 263 -1.15 -20.03 23.15
CA VAL A 263 0.09 -19.43 23.69
C VAL A 263 0.87 -18.67 22.61
N LEU A 264 0.91 -19.17 21.38
CA LEU A 264 1.63 -18.57 20.25
C LEU A 264 0.81 -17.52 19.48
N ALA A 265 -0.47 -17.33 19.81
CA ALA A 265 -1.33 -16.37 19.14
C ALA A 265 -0.82 -14.94 19.33
N THR A 266 -0.65 -14.22 18.21
CA THR A 266 -0.17 -12.83 18.19
C THR A 266 -1.27 -11.79 18.25
N ASP A 267 -2.49 -12.19 17.89
CA ASP A 267 -3.62 -11.28 17.67
C ASP A 267 -4.59 -11.43 18.84
N PHE A 268 -4.80 -10.36 19.62
CA PHE A 268 -5.60 -10.36 20.84
C PHE A 268 -6.44 -9.09 20.95
N LEU A 269 -7.61 -9.21 21.58
CA LEU A 269 -8.44 -8.04 21.89
C LEU A 269 -7.78 -7.20 22.99
N THR A 270 -7.91 -5.88 22.87
CA THR A 270 -7.53 -4.94 23.94
C THR A 270 -8.27 -5.26 25.24
N ALA A 271 -7.71 -4.84 26.38
CA ALA A 271 -8.32 -5.10 27.69
C ALA A 271 -9.74 -4.54 27.79
N ASP A 272 -9.99 -3.35 27.22
CA ASP A 272 -11.32 -2.75 27.16
C ASP A 272 -12.26 -3.47 26.19
N ALA A 273 -11.76 -3.98 25.05
CA ALA A 273 -12.57 -4.78 24.12
C ALA A 273 -12.93 -6.17 24.66
N ARG A 274 -12.21 -6.68 25.66
CA ARG A 274 -12.60 -7.92 26.35
C ARG A 274 -13.72 -7.72 27.36
N ASP A 275 -13.99 -6.48 27.79
CA ASP A 275 -15.08 -6.16 28.69
C ASP A 275 -16.41 -6.10 27.91
N PRO A 276 -17.36 -7.03 28.13
CA PRO A 276 -18.62 -7.08 27.40
C PRO A 276 -19.46 -5.80 27.54
N GLY A 277 -19.27 -5.03 28.63
CA GLY A 277 -19.99 -3.78 28.85
C GLY A 277 -19.43 -2.57 28.10
N LYS A 278 -18.21 -2.69 27.56
CA LYS A 278 -17.51 -1.58 26.87
C LYS A 278 -17.30 -1.83 25.38
N MET A 279 -17.46 -3.06 24.92
CA MET A 279 -17.28 -3.42 23.52
C MET A 279 -18.59 -3.30 22.73
N GLU A 280 -18.73 -2.20 21.97
CA GLU A 280 -19.75 -2.12 20.93
C GLU A 280 -19.22 -2.71 19.62
N LEU A 281 -19.89 -3.74 19.11
CA LEU A 281 -19.48 -4.44 17.89
C LEU A 281 -20.28 -3.99 16.68
N ASP A 282 -19.67 -3.12 15.88
CA ASP A 282 -20.21 -2.70 14.58
C ASP A 282 -19.29 -3.13 13.42
N PHE A 283 -19.47 -4.37 12.95
CA PHE A 283 -18.74 -4.88 11.78
C PHE A 283 -18.93 -4.00 10.54
N ALA A 284 -20.14 -3.48 10.33
CA ALA A 284 -20.47 -2.72 9.13
C ALA A 284 -19.85 -1.32 9.17
N GLY A 285 -19.96 -0.62 10.31
CA GLY A 285 -19.30 0.67 10.53
C GLY A 285 -17.79 0.57 10.42
N VAL A 286 -17.17 -0.44 11.06
CA VAL A 286 -15.72 -0.70 10.97
C VAL A 286 -15.31 -0.95 9.52
N ALA A 287 -16.03 -1.79 8.77
CA ALA A 287 -15.73 -2.04 7.37
C ALA A 287 -15.81 -0.78 6.52
N ARG A 288 -16.91 -0.02 6.66
CA ARG A 288 -17.16 1.19 5.88
C ARG A 288 -16.10 2.25 6.16
N ALA A 289 -15.84 2.57 7.44
CA ALA A 289 -14.85 3.57 7.84
C ALA A 289 -13.43 3.19 7.40
N PHE A 290 -13.05 1.92 7.61
CA PHE A 290 -11.75 1.43 7.19
C PHE A 290 -11.57 1.56 5.66
N LEU A 291 -12.56 1.08 4.91
CA LEU A 291 -12.52 1.12 3.44
C LEU A 291 -12.61 2.55 2.91
N SER A 292 -13.38 3.45 3.52
CA SER A 292 -13.61 4.80 2.98
C SER A 292 -12.57 5.84 3.42
N CYS A 293 -12.01 5.72 4.63
CA CYS A 293 -11.10 6.71 5.20
C CYS A 293 -9.65 6.19 5.21
N VAL A 294 -9.42 4.99 5.74
CA VAL A 294 -8.06 4.48 5.96
C VAL A 294 -7.46 3.96 4.65
N VAL A 295 -8.24 3.23 3.85
CA VAL A 295 -7.71 2.59 2.65
C VAL A 295 -7.19 3.60 1.61
N PRO A 296 -7.94 4.65 1.22
CA PRO A 296 -7.45 5.65 0.26
C PRO A 296 -6.26 6.47 0.78
N GLY A 297 -6.16 6.66 2.10
CA GLY A 297 -5.05 7.40 2.72
C GLY A 297 -3.74 6.62 2.82
N VAL A 298 -3.78 5.28 2.76
CA VAL A 298 -2.61 4.41 2.98
C VAL A 298 -2.23 3.62 1.73
N TRP A 299 -3.21 3.21 0.94
CA TRP A 299 -3.00 2.45 -0.29
C TRP A 299 -3.49 3.24 -1.50
N ASP A 300 -2.74 3.10 -2.58
CA ASP A 300 -3.10 3.66 -3.88
C ASP A 300 -4.26 2.86 -4.48
N VAL A 301 -5.48 3.33 -4.23
CA VAL A 301 -6.74 2.73 -4.69
C VAL A 301 -6.96 2.87 -6.20
N ALA A 302 -6.21 3.75 -6.87
CA ALA A 302 -6.23 3.86 -8.33
C ALA A 302 -5.66 2.59 -8.99
N ARG A 303 -4.84 1.81 -8.29
CA ARG A 303 -4.39 0.48 -8.73
C ARG A 303 -5.42 -0.59 -8.35
N PRO A 304 -6.12 -1.22 -9.32
CA PRO A 304 -7.17 -2.20 -9.02
C PRO A 304 -6.68 -3.41 -8.21
N VAL A 305 -5.40 -3.78 -8.35
CA VAL A 305 -4.79 -4.89 -7.61
C VAL A 305 -4.67 -4.59 -6.11
N GLU A 306 -4.37 -3.34 -5.73
CA GLU A 306 -4.29 -2.93 -4.32
C GLU A 306 -5.67 -2.88 -3.69
N LEU A 307 -6.65 -2.29 -4.39
CA LEU A 307 -8.04 -2.24 -3.93
C LEU A 307 -8.60 -3.66 -3.71
N LYS A 308 -8.45 -4.54 -4.70
CA LYS A 308 -8.90 -5.94 -4.59
C LYS A 308 -8.23 -6.68 -3.43
N ARG A 309 -6.95 -6.40 -3.16
CA ARG A 309 -6.25 -6.97 -2.00
C ARG A 309 -6.88 -6.49 -0.69
N CYS A 310 -7.10 -5.19 -0.56
CA CYS A 310 -7.67 -4.61 0.66
C CYS A 310 -9.07 -5.19 0.94
N VAL A 311 -9.95 -5.12 -0.05
CA VAL A 311 -11.31 -5.65 0.03
C VAL A 311 -11.32 -7.17 0.23
N GLY A 312 -10.42 -7.90 -0.46
CA GLY A 312 -10.31 -9.35 -0.39
C GLY A 312 -9.94 -9.88 0.99
N VAL A 313 -9.07 -9.18 1.74
CA VAL A 313 -8.73 -9.55 3.13
C VAL A 313 -9.97 -9.49 4.03
N LEU A 314 -10.71 -8.38 3.97
CA LEU A 314 -11.94 -8.18 4.77
C LEU A 314 -13.01 -9.22 4.39
N ARG A 315 -13.27 -9.37 3.09
CA ARG A 315 -14.29 -10.30 2.57
C ARG A 315 -14.00 -11.75 2.96
N ASN A 316 -12.75 -12.20 2.91
CA ASN A 316 -12.36 -13.55 3.30
C ASN A 316 -12.62 -13.81 4.78
N PHE A 317 -12.32 -12.84 5.65
CA PHE A 317 -12.61 -12.96 7.08
C PHE A 317 -14.11 -12.98 7.36
N TYR A 318 -14.90 -12.10 6.75
CA TYR A 318 -16.36 -12.13 6.93
C TYR A 318 -16.98 -13.43 6.43
N ASN A 319 -16.50 -13.97 5.30
CA ASN A 319 -16.92 -15.28 4.82
C ASN A 319 -16.53 -16.39 5.81
N TYR A 320 -15.36 -16.30 6.45
CA TYR A 320 -14.95 -17.23 7.50
C TYR A 320 -15.91 -17.18 8.69
N LEU A 321 -16.24 -15.97 9.20
CA LEU A 321 -17.20 -15.82 10.31
C LEU A 321 -18.57 -16.43 9.98
N LEU A 322 -19.05 -16.24 8.75
CA LEU A 322 -20.34 -16.76 8.29
C LEU A 322 -20.34 -18.27 8.05
N HIS A 323 -19.23 -18.83 7.57
CA HIS A 323 -19.09 -20.26 7.27
C HIS A 323 -18.95 -21.11 8.53
N HIS A 324 -18.22 -20.61 9.53
CA HIS A 324 -17.98 -21.32 10.79
C HIS A 324 -18.97 -20.96 11.90
N ASP A 325 -19.92 -20.07 11.62
CA ASP A 325 -20.96 -19.59 12.54
C ASP A 325 -20.37 -19.10 13.87
N CYS A 326 -19.31 -18.30 13.79
CA CYS A 326 -18.55 -17.89 14.98
C CYS A 326 -19.34 -16.95 15.90
N VAL A 327 -20.21 -16.12 15.30
CA VAL A 327 -20.98 -15.04 15.95
C VAL A 327 -22.39 -14.95 15.34
N PRO A 328 -23.28 -15.93 15.59
CA PRO A 328 -24.62 -15.98 14.99
C PRO A 328 -25.46 -14.75 15.30
N GLU A 329 -25.34 -14.18 16.50
CA GLU A 329 -26.05 -12.98 16.95
C GLU A 329 -25.70 -11.71 16.15
N CYS A 330 -24.54 -11.67 15.50
CA CYS A 330 -24.08 -10.54 14.68
C CYS A 330 -24.16 -10.83 13.18
N ARG A 331 -24.85 -11.90 12.77
CA ARG A 331 -24.89 -12.35 11.36
C ARG A 331 -25.32 -11.25 10.39
N GLU A 332 -26.37 -10.48 10.72
CA GLU A 332 -26.84 -9.39 9.87
C GLU A 332 -25.79 -8.28 9.72
N ARG A 333 -25.08 -7.95 10.81
CA ARG A 333 -24.00 -6.94 10.80
C ARG A 333 -22.81 -7.40 9.96
N VAL A 334 -22.47 -8.69 10.00
CA VAL A 334 -21.41 -9.28 9.15
C VAL A 334 -21.82 -9.30 7.67
N LEU A 335 -23.09 -9.58 7.35
CA LEU A 335 -23.60 -9.48 5.98
C LEU A 335 -23.54 -8.03 5.47
N ALA A 336 -23.95 -7.05 6.27
CA ALA A 336 -23.83 -5.63 5.92
C ALA A 336 -22.36 -5.18 5.72
N ALA A 337 -21.42 -5.75 6.48
CA ALA A 337 -19.99 -5.51 6.29
C ALA A 337 -19.45 -6.10 4.97
N ARG A 338 -19.97 -7.25 4.56
CA ARG A 338 -19.68 -7.83 3.24
C ARG A 338 -20.26 -6.99 2.11
N GLU A 339 -21.47 -6.46 2.26
CA GLU A 339 -22.06 -5.54 1.28
C GLU A 339 -21.22 -4.27 1.11
N ALA A 340 -20.63 -3.74 2.19
CA ALA A 340 -19.68 -2.62 2.10
C ALA A 340 -18.42 -2.96 1.29
N CYS A 341 -17.92 -4.20 1.39
CA CYS A 341 -16.82 -4.68 0.55
C CYS A 341 -17.20 -4.71 -0.94
N ASP A 342 -18.41 -5.17 -1.25
CA ASP A 342 -18.92 -5.25 -2.61
C ASP A 342 -19.23 -3.87 -3.21
N ALA A 343 -19.69 -2.92 -2.38
CA ALA A 343 -19.83 -1.51 -2.76
C ALA A 343 -18.46 -0.87 -3.05
N ALA A 344 -17.47 -1.07 -2.18
CA ALA A 344 -16.12 -0.53 -2.36
C ALA A 344 -15.51 -0.96 -3.70
N GLU A 345 -15.56 -2.24 -4.04
CA GLU A 345 -14.97 -2.75 -5.29
C GLU A 345 -15.62 -2.17 -6.56
N LYS A 346 -16.91 -1.78 -6.48
CA LYS A 346 -17.65 -1.17 -7.59
C LYS A 346 -17.50 0.36 -7.65
N GLU A 347 -17.55 1.02 -6.50
CA GLU A 347 -17.64 2.48 -6.40
C GLU A 347 -16.27 3.15 -6.52
N PHE A 348 -15.19 2.59 -5.96
CA PHE A 348 -13.87 3.24 -5.98
C PHE A 348 -13.33 3.53 -7.39
N PRO A 349 -13.44 2.62 -8.38
CA PRO A 349 -13.03 2.93 -9.75
C PRO A 349 -13.78 4.13 -10.34
N ILE A 350 -15.05 4.31 -9.98
CA ILE A 350 -15.89 5.43 -10.45
C ILE A 350 -15.47 6.71 -9.72
N VAL A 351 -15.20 6.64 -8.41
CA VAL A 351 -14.67 7.76 -7.61
C VAL A 351 -13.34 8.26 -8.19
N GLU A 352 -12.42 7.36 -8.53
CA GLU A 352 -11.14 7.68 -9.15
C GLU A 352 -11.30 8.28 -10.56
N ALA A 353 -12.24 7.77 -11.35
CA ALA A 353 -12.57 8.37 -12.65
C ALA A 353 -13.11 9.80 -12.47
N ALA A 354 -13.96 10.01 -11.47
CA ALA A 354 -14.52 11.32 -11.16
C ALA A 354 -13.46 12.35 -10.77
N MET A 355 -12.50 11.97 -9.93
CA MET A 355 -11.38 12.84 -9.54
C MET A 355 -10.51 13.27 -10.73
N ARG A 356 -10.52 12.52 -11.84
CA ARG A 356 -9.73 12.80 -13.04
C ARG A 356 -10.48 13.57 -14.12
N VAL A 357 -11.79 13.39 -14.22
CA VAL A 357 -12.61 13.87 -15.35
C VAL A 357 -13.52 15.04 -14.96
N LEU A 358 -14.04 15.07 -13.74
CA LEU A 358 -14.83 16.22 -13.26
C LEU A 358 -13.93 17.45 -13.13
N PRO A 359 -14.43 18.68 -13.40
CA PRO A 359 -15.83 19.09 -13.51
C PRO A 359 -16.51 18.86 -14.87
N GLY A 360 -15.80 18.38 -15.90
CA GLY A 360 -16.34 18.20 -17.26
C GLY A 360 -16.21 19.44 -18.15
N GLY A 361 -16.29 19.29 -19.47
CA GLY A 361 -15.99 20.34 -20.44
C GLY A 361 -16.96 21.54 -20.36
N PHE A 362 -18.25 21.28 -20.14
CA PHE A 362 -19.26 22.31 -19.94
C PHE A 362 -18.98 23.16 -18.71
N ASN A 363 -18.68 22.54 -17.56
CA ASN A 363 -18.42 23.29 -16.33
C ASN A 363 -17.10 24.05 -16.39
N VAL A 364 -16.07 23.52 -17.07
CA VAL A 364 -14.86 24.29 -17.40
C VAL A 364 -15.21 25.50 -18.28
N ALA A 365 -16.12 25.36 -19.25
CA ALA A 365 -16.54 26.48 -20.11
C ALA A 365 -17.27 27.55 -19.29
N CYS A 366 -18.13 27.15 -18.36
CA CYS A 366 -18.74 28.08 -17.41
C CYS A 366 -17.68 28.77 -16.54
N SER A 367 -16.75 28.02 -15.95
CA SER A 367 -15.65 28.60 -15.17
C SER A 367 -14.86 29.64 -15.97
N MET A 368 -14.59 29.40 -17.25
CA MET A 368 -13.93 30.38 -18.12
C MET A 368 -14.75 31.67 -18.36
N LEU A 369 -16.07 31.54 -18.55
CA LEU A 369 -16.95 32.66 -18.92
C LEU A 369 -17.39 33.50 -17.71
N PHE A 370 -17.53 32.90 -16.54
CA PHE A 370 -18.04 33.54 -15.33
C PHE A 370 -16.92 33.94 -14.33
N GLY A 371 -15.65 33.79 -14.69
CA GLY A 371 -14.52 34.22 -13.85
C GLY A 371 -14.16 33.25 -12.72
N GLY A 372 -14.31 31.93 -12.96
CA GLY A 372 -13.91 30.87 -12.03
C GLY A 372 -12.43 30.48 -12.11
N LEU A 373 -12.07 29.35 -11.51
CA LEU A 373 -10.70 28.82 -11.47
C LEU A 373 -10.04 28.70 -12.86
N HIS A 374 -10.81 28.33 -13.88
CA HIS A 374 -10.30 28.13 -15.24
C HIS A 374 -10.30 29.41 -16.10
N SER A 375 -10.69 30.56 -15.55
CA SER A 375 -10.77 31.83 -16.29
C SER A 375 -9.42 32.43 -16.66
N VAL A 376 -8.35 32.12 -15.91
CA VAL A 376 -7.00 32.56 -16.23
C VAL A 376 -6.45 31.67 -17.36
N PRO A 377 -6.09 32.24 -18.53
CA PRO A 377 -5.44 31.48 -19.57
C PRO A 377 -4.13 30.91 -19.03
N VAL A 378 -3.97 29.58 -19.07
CA VAL A 378 -2.67 28.96 -18.80
C VAL A 378 -1.68 29.50 -19.83
N PRO A 379 -0.51 30.03 -19.42
CA PRO A 379 0.53 30.43 -20.37
C PRO A 379 0.84 29.30 -21.35
N ASP A 380 1.18 29.63 -22.60
CA ASP A 380 1.60 28.60 -23.56
C ASP A 380 2.89 27.92 -23.05
N MET A 381 2.76 26.68 -22.59
CA MET A 381 3.86 25.86 -22.08
C MET A 381 4.40 24.91 -23.16
N SER A 382 4.18 25.20 -24.45
CA SER A 382 4.73 24.46 -25.60
C SER A 382 6.25 24.29 -25.56
N TRP A 383 6.96 25.11 -24.78
CA TRP A 383 8.41 25.00 -24.53
C TRP A 383 8.80 23.92 -23.51
N MET A 384 7.87 23.36 -22.73
CA MET A 384 8.11 22.24 -21.78
C MET A 384 7.96 20.86 -22.44
N THR A 385 7.31 20.77 -23.60
CA THR A 385 7.23 19.52 -24.36
C THR A 385 8.54 19.31 -25.11
N GLY A 386 9.42 18.48 -24.54
CA GLY A 386 10.65 18.04 -25.20
C GLY A 386 10.39 17.25 -26.48
N PRO A 387 11.40 17.11 -27.37
CA PRO A 387 11.23 16.48 -28.67
C PRO A 387 10.79 15.02 -28.54
N GLU A 388 9.81 14.69 -29.38
CA GLU A 388 8.98 13.50 -29.41
C GLU A 388 9.76 12.16 -29.33
N ASP A 389 9.76 11.53 -28.16
CA ASP A 389 9.81 10.08 -28.07
C ASP A 389 8.37 9.57 -28.22
N GLY A 390 8.09 8.85 -29.32
CA GLY A 390 6.76 8.41 -29.79
C GLY A 390 5.97 7.45 -28.88
N ALA A 391 5.78 7.83 -27.62
CA ALA A 391 4.74 7.38 -26.72
C ALA A 391 3.94 8.63 -26.36
N GLY A 392 2.79 8.83 -27.00
CA GLY A 392 1.91 9.98 -26.75
C GLY A 392 1.67 10.16 -25.26
N SER A 393 2.38 11.12 -24.68
CA SER A 393 2.17 11.60 -23.33
C SER A 393 0.82 12.32 -23.32
N GLU A 394 0.01 12.06 -22.30
CA GLU A 394 -1.31 12.68 -22.03
C GLU A 394 -1.27 14.22 -21.85
N THR A 395 -0.14 14.85 -22.19
CA THR A 395 0.17 16.27 -22.05
C THR A 395 -0.22 17.12 -23.28
N ASP A 396 -0.64 16.52 -24.39
CA ASP A 396 -1.23 17.25 -25.54
C ASP A 396 -2.71 17.65 -25.29
N LYS A 397 -3.07 18.04 -24.07
CA LYS A 397 -4.39 18.58 -23.78
C LYS A 397 -4.42 20.05 -24.20
N LYS A 398 -4.77 20.30 -25.47
CA LYS A 398 -5.12 21.64 -25.95
C LYS A 398 -6.10 22.29 -24.96
N HIS A 399 -5.65 23.33 -24.26
CA HIS A 399 -6.49 24.08 -23.33
C HIS A 399 -7.68 24.69 -24.08
N MET A 400 -8.86 24.72 -23.43
CA MET A 400 -10.06 25.30 -24.03
C MET A 400 -9.86 26.79 -24.30
N THR A 401 -10.29 27.26 -25.47
CA THR A 401 -10.26 28.69 -25.79
C THR A 401 -11.55 29.38 -25.37
N ILE A 402 -11.51 30.71 -25.18
CA ILE A 402 -12.71 31.50 -24.84
C ILE A 402 -13.79 31.38 -25.93
N ALA A 403 -13.40 31.30 -27.21
CA ALA A 403 -14.33 31.10 -28.32
C ALA A 403 -15.02 29.72 -28.25
N GLU A 404 -14.28 28.68 -27.91
CA GLU A 404 -14.82 27.33 -27.68
C GLU A 404 -15.78 27.31 -26.49
N ALA A 405 -15.39 27.93 -25.36
CA ALA A 405 -16.23 28.03 -24.17
C ALA A 405 -17.56 28.73 -24.49
N ARG A 406 -17.55 29.83 -25.26
CA ARG A 406 -18.75 30.52 -25.75
C ARG A 406 -19.60 29.61 -26.65
N GLY A 407 -18.98 28.84 -27.52
CA GLY A 407 -19.66 27.86 -28.37
C GLY A 407 -20.40 26.79 -27.55
N ILE A 408 -19.72 26.16 -26.59
CA ILE A 408 -20.30 25.14 -25.70
C ILE A 408 -21.46 25.74 -24.88
N TYR A 409 -21.26 26.92 -24.30
CA TYR A 409 -22.30 27.59 -23.52
C TYR A 409 -23.52 27.97 -24.37
N SER A 410 -23.32 28.44 -25.62
CA SER A 410 -24.42 28.82 -26.52
C SER A 410 -25.34 27.63 -26.85
N VAL A 411 -24.79 26.43 -26.99
CA VAL A 411 -25.57 25.20 -27.21
C VAL A 411 -26.42 24.86 -26.00
N ALA A 412 -25.82 24.94 -24.80
CA ALA A 412 -26.54 24.71 -23.56
C ALA A 412 -27.62 25.77 -23.33
N GLN A 413 -27.33 27.03 -23.63
CA GLN A 413 -28.28 28.14 -23.56
C GLN A 413 -29.52 27.88 -24.43
N ALA A 414 -29.33 27.48 -25.69
CA ALA A 414 -30.44 27.18 -26.59
C ALA A 414 -31.26 25.95 -26.14
N THR A 415 -30.63 25.00 -25.45
CA THR A 415 -31.28 23.73 -25.03
C THR A 415 -32.00 23.85 -23.68
N PHE A 416 -31.40 24.53 -22.71
CA PHE A 416 -31.87 24.61 -21.33
C PHE A 416 -32.39 26.00 -20.93
N GLY A 417 -32.33 26.98 -21.83
CA GLY A 417 -32.78 28.35 -21.57
C GLY A 417 -31.91 29.10 -20.56
N LEU A 418 -30.59 28.94 -20.65
CA LEU A 418 -29.64 29.59 -19.73
C LEU A 418 -29.55 31.11 -19.99
N GLU A 419 -29.23 31.88 -18.96
CA GLU A 419 -29.02 33.33 -19.06
C GLU A 419 -27.75 33.65 -19.86
N HIS A 420 -27.67 34.86 -20.42
CA HIS A 420 -26.46 35.28 -21.13
C HIS A 420 -25.27 35.39 -20.17
N PRO A 421 -24.07 34.93 -20.56
CA PRO A 421 -22.89 35.12 -19.73
C PRO A 421 -22.61 36.63 -19.61
N PRO A 422 -22.07 37.09 -18.47
CA PRO A 422 -21.70 38.49 -18.30
C PRO A 422 -20.72 38.92 -19.40
N VAL A 423 -20.86 40.17 -19.87
CA VAL A 423 -19.89 40.76 -20.80
C VAL A 423 -18.58 40.89 -20.02
N ALA A 424 -17.54 40.22 -20.51
CA ALA A 424 -16.23 40.11 -19.87
C ALA A 424 -15.60 41.47 -19.53
N ASP A 425 -15.87 41.97 -18.33
CA ASP A 425 -15.12 43.01 -17.67
C ASP A 425 -14.61 42.41 -16.35
N PHE A 426 -13.54 41.61 -16.45
CA PHE A 426 -12.93 40.88 -15.32
C PHE A 426 -12.15 41.78 -14.36
N THR A 427 -12.42 43.09 -14.37
CA THR A 427 -11.77 44.09 -13.51
C THR A 427 -12.36 44.15 -12.10
N GLN A 428 -13.51 43.51 -11.87
CA GLN A 428 -14.12 43.35 -10.56
C GLN A 428 -14.19 41.86 -10.22
N GLU A 429 -13.63 41.45 -9.07
CA GLU A 429 -13.92 40.12 -8.54
C GLU A 429 -15.44 40.00 -8.40
N PRO A 430 -16.09 38.98 -9.00
CA PRO A 430 -17.51 38.82 -8.86
C PRO A 430 -17.83 38.66 -7.38
N GLU A 431 -18.58 39.62 -6.82
CA GLU A 431 -19.00 39.61 -5.42
C GLU A 431 -19.67 38.27 -5.08
N PHE A 432 -18.92 37.39 -4.41
CA PHE A 432 -19.43 36.30 -3.57
C PHE A 432 -20.38 35.25 -4.20
N GLN A 433 -20.10 34.71 -5.40
CA GLN A 433 -20.89 33.58 -5.94
C GLN A 433 -20.24 32.19 -5.80
N ARG A 434 -18.96 32.09 -5.44
CA ARG A 434 -18.28 30.81 -5.23
C ARG A 434 -18.40 30.35 -3.78
N LYS A 435 -18.97 29.16 -3.57
CA LYS A 435 -19.09 28.54 -2.24
C LYS A 435 -18.53 27.12 -2.24
N ALA A 436 -17.62 26.85 -1.30
CA ALA A 436 -17.18 25.49 -1.03
C ALA A 436 -18.34 24.72 -0.39
N MET A 437 -18.78 23.64 -1.02
CA MET A 437 -19.91 22.84 -0.58
C MET A 437 -19.59 21.35 -0.62
N SER A 438 -20.14 20.65 0.38
CA SER A 438 -20.19 19.20 0.40
C SER A 438 -21.55 18.78 -0.16
N LEU A 439 -21.58 18.06 -1.28
CA LEU A 439 -22.80 17.61 -1.96
C LEU A 439 -22.90 16.07 -2.07
N GLU A 440 -24.12 15.54 -2.00
CA GLU A 440 -24.42 14.14 -2.29
C GLU A 440 -25.26 14.07 -3.56
N ILE A 441 -24.89 13.16 -4.47
CA ILE A 441 -25.61 12.95 -5.72
C ILE A 441 -26.91 12.18 -5.45
N VAL A 442 -28.05 12.80 -5.78
CA VAL A 442 -29.38 12.20 -5.58
C VAL A 442 -29.86 11.52 -6.84
N ASP A 443 -29.80 12.22 -7.98
CA ASP A 443 -30.32 11.69 -9.24
C ASP A 443 -29.69 12.32 -10.49
N PHE A 444 -29.98 11.72 -11.64
CA PHE A 444 -29.52 12.12 -12.97
C PHE A 444 -30.71 12.13 -13.94
N GLU A 445 -30.91 13.25 -14.64
CA GLU A 445 -31.85 13.33 -15.76
C GLU A 445 -31.08 13.40 -17.08
N PRO A 446 -31.07 12.35 -17.92
CA PRO A 446 -30.53 12.46 -19.26
C PRO A 446 -31.37 13.47 -20.07
N SER A 447 -30.73 14.30 -20.90
CA SER A 447 -31.48 15.10 -21.87
C SER A 447 -32.13 14.18 -22.91
N ILE A 448 -33.40 14.43 -23.17
CA ILE A 448 -34.22 13.72 -24.16
C ILE A 448 -33.94 14.27 -25.58
N LEU A 449 -33.30 15.44 -25.70
CA LEU A 449 -32.99 16.04 -26.99
C LEU A 449 -31.65 15.51 -27.54
N GLU A 450 -31.71 14.85 -28.69
CA GLU A 450 -30.54 14.60 -29.51
C GLU A 450 -29.93 15.95 -29.93
N LEU A 451 -28.79 16.28 -29.33
CA LEU A 451 -27.95 17.45 -29.61
C LEU A 451 -27.18 17.47 -30.96
N PRO A 452 -27.21 16.46 -31.89
CA PRO A 452 -26.44 16.53 -33.13
C PRO A 452 -26.74 17.76 -33.98
N THR A 453 -28.00 18.21 -34.06
CA THR A 453 -28.39 19.26 -35.02
C THR A 453 -27.86 20.63 -34.62
N LEU A 454 -27.88 20.97 -33.32
CA LEU A 454 -27.35 22.25 -32.81
C LEU A 454 -25.83 22.22 -32.65
N GLY A 455 -25.28 21.10 -32.16
CA GLY A 455 -23.83 20.92 -32.02
C GLY A 455 -23.10 20.99 -33.36
N ASN A 456 -23.69 20.41 -34.43
CA ASN A 456 -23.13 20.50 -35.77
C ASN A 456 -23.21 21.92 -36.36
N GLN A 457 -24.26 22.69 -36.06
CA GLN A 457 -24.36 24.10 -36.45
C GLN A 457 -23.31 24.97 -35.75
N CYS A 458 -23.06 24.76 -34.46
CA CYS A 458 -22.01 25.48 -33.73
C CYS A 458 -20.61 25.14 -34.24
N ARG A 459 -20.34 23.86 -34.56
CA ARG A 459 -19.06 23.44 -35.19
C ARG A 459 -18.85 24.11 -36.54
N TYR A 460 -19.91 24.21 -37.34
CA TYR A 460 -19.87 24.86 -38.65
C TYR A 460 -19.68 26.38 -38.55
N ASN A 461 -20.35 27.03 -37.60
CA ASN A 461 -20.33 28.50 -37.47
C ASN A 461 -19.06 29.06 -36.83
N LEU A 462 -18.35 28.27 -36.01
CA LEU A 462 -17.16 28.74 -35.31
C LEU A 462 -15.85 28.35 -36.02
N ASP A 463 -15.91 27.60 -37.13
CA ASP A 463 -14.74 27.07 -37.86
C ASP A 463 -13.76 26.32 -36.94
N ILE A 464 -14.29 25.69 -35.89
CA ILE A 464 -13.51 24.96 -34.89
C ILE A 464 -13.37 23.51 -35.38
N GLU A 465 -12.19 23.18 -35.90
CA GLU A 465 -11.83 21.80 -36.23
C GLU A 465 -11.93 20.90 -34.99
N HIS A 466 -12.69 19.80 -35.13
CA HIS A 466 -12.66 18.58 -34.30
C HIS A 466 -12.30 18.72 -32.81
N HIS A 467 -12.87 19.67 -32.09
CA HIS A 467 -12.70 19.72 -30.64
C HIS A 467 -13.60 18.70 -29.94
N ALA A 468 -12.99 17.88 -29.08
CA ALA A 468 -13.62 16.71 -28.46
C ALA A 468 -14.84 17.05 -27.59
N TRP A 469 -14.97 18.30 -27.13
CA TRP A 469 -16.01 18.74 -26.19
C TRP A 469 -17.26 19.31 -26.86
N ILE A 470 -17.20 19.74 -28.12
CA ILE A 470 -18.34 20.40 -28.79
C ILE A 470 -19.28 19.35 -29.38
N GLY A 471 -20.55 19.37 -28.95
CA GLY A 471 -21.61 18.50 -29.45
C GLY A 471 -21.88 17.25 -28.61
N LYS A 472 -21.30 17.14 -27.42
CA LYS A 472 -21.66 16.09 -26.46
C LYS A 472 -23.04 16.36 -25.85
N PRO A 473 -23.89 15.33 -25.67
CA PRO A 473 -25.17 15.51 -25.02
C PRO A 473 -24.97 15.90 -23.55
N LEU A 474 -25.69 16.93 -23.08
CA LEU A 474 -25.70 17.35 -21.68
C LEU A 474 -26.90 16.73 -20.96
N GLY A 475 -26.72 16.33 -19.70
CA GLY A 475 -27.79 15.94 -18.79
C GLY A 475 -27.77 16.79 -17.52
N LYS A 476 -28.82 16.67 -16.71
CA LYS A 476 -28.87 17.32 -15.40
C LYS A 476 -28.41 16.37 -14.31
N LEU A 477 -27.52 16.87 -13.46
CA LEU A 477 -27.06 16.22 -12.25
C LEU A 477 -27.72 16.92 -11.05
N ILE A 478 -28.47 16.15 -10.26
CA ILE A 478 -29.21 16.65 -9.10
C ILE A 478 -28.46 16.25 -7.84
N CYS A 479 -28.04 17.26 -7.08
CA CYS A 479 -27.32 17.08 -5.84
C CYS A 479 -28.05 17.73 -4.67
N ARG A 480 -27.85 17.18 -3.47
CA ARG A 480 -28.28 17.82 -2.20
C ARG A 480 -27.06 18.17 -1.36
N PRO A 481 -27.08 19.26 -0.58
CA PRO A 481 -26.03 19.50 0.40
C PRO A 481 -25.98 18.35 1.42
N TRP A 482 -24.78 17.91 1.78
CA TRP A 482 -24.55 16.98 2.88
C TRP A 482 -23.49 17.56 3.81
N ALA A 483 -23.62 17.28 5.10
CA ALA A 483 -22.61 17.65 6.08
C ALA A 483 -21.68 16.44 6.30
N PRO A 484 -20.37 16.56 6.01
CA PRO A 484 -19.43 15.50 6.34
C PRO A 484 -19.43 15.24 7.85
N PRO A 485 -19.50 13.97 8.29
CA PRO A 485 -19.32 13.64 9.69
C PRO A 485 -17.90 14.03 10.10
N ASP A 486 -17.81 14.86 11.13
CA ASP A 486 -16.55 15.37 11.68
C ASP A 486 -16.60 15.25 13.21
N PHE A 487 -15.42 15.16 13.83
CA PHE A 487 -15.23 15.08 15.26
C PHE A 487 -14.92 16.42 15.92
N VAL A 488 -14.72 17.51 15.15
CA VAL A 488 -14.36 18.83 15.68
C VAL A 488 -15.38 19.36 16.70
N THR A 489 -16.67 19.04 16.57
CA THR A 489 -17.71 19.53 17.50
C THR A 489 -17.65 18.89 18.90
N TRP A 490 -17.08 17.69 19.04
CA TRP A 490 -17.10 16.95 20.31
C TRP A 490 -16.06 17.42 21.32
N ASP A 491 -14.99 18.08 20.88
CA ASP A 491 -13.91 18.59 21.74
C ASP A 491 -14.25 19.94 22.40
N LEU A 492 -15.44 20.50 22.12
CA LEU A 492 -15.90 21.71 22.79
C LEU A 492 -16.38 21.40 24.23
N PRO A 493 -16.05 22.24 25.22
CA PRO A 493 -16.58 22.12 26.58
C PRO A 493 -18.12 22.09 26.62
N PRO A 494 -18.76 21.37 27.56
CA PRO A 494 -20.22 21.21 27.62
C PRO A 494 -21.01 22.53 27.63
N HIS A 495 -20.43 23.60 28.17
CA HIS A 495 -21.03 24.93 28.24
C HIS A 495 -20.97 25.71 26.90
N ILE A 496 -20.18 25.26 25.93
CA ILE A 496 -20.04 25.84 24.57
C ILE A 496 -20.76 24.97 23.52
N ARG A 497 -20.96 23.68 23.79
CA ARG A 497 -21.65 22.75 22.87
C ARG A 497 -23.06 23.21 22.48
N GLY A 498 -23.77 23.92 23.35
CA GLY A 498 -25.12 24.43 23.08
C GLY A 498 -25.16 25.81 22.41
N THR A 499 -24.04 26.53 22.36
CA THR A 499 -23.96 27.87 21.74
C THR A 499 -23.49 27.81 20.30
N VAL A 500 -22.69 26.79 19.96
CA VAL A 500 -22.39 26.45 18.56
C VAL A 500 -23.61 25.78 17.98
N LYS A 501 -24.36 26.50 17.14
CA LYS A 501 -25.37 25.88 16.28
C LYS A 501 -24.65 24.84 15.43
N ASP A 502 -24.83 23.57 15.75
CA ASP A 502 -24.18 22.48 15.02
C ASP A 502 -24.57 22.62 13.53
N PRO A 503 -23.59 22.91 12.63
CA PRO A 503 -23.89 23.10 11.21
C PRO A 503 -24.60 21.88 10.63
N SER A 504 -24.38 20.70 11.20
CA SER A 504 -25.02 19.44 10.82
C SER A 504 -26.51 19.36 11.17
N VAL A 505 -26.99 20.10 12.19
CA VAL A 505 -28.39 20.10 12.65
C VAL A 505 -29.19 21.22 12.00
N MET A 506 -28.60 22.40 11.83
CA MET A 506 -29.23 23.51 11.08
C MET A 506 -29.33 23.19 9.58
N ALA A 507 -28.31 22.53 9.00
CA ALA A 507 -28.34 22.13 7.59
C ALA A 507 -29.41 21.08 7.29
N LYS A 508 -29.76 20.16 8.20
CA LYS A 508 -30.74 19.09 7.90
C LYS A 508 -32.12 19.63 7.51
N THR A 509 -32.64 20.63 8.20
CA THR A 509 -34.02 21.10 8.00
C THR A 509 -34.21 21.98 6.75
N GLU A 510 -33.19 22.75 6.34
CA GLU A 510 -33.22 23.57 5.12
C GLU A 510 -32.58 22.87 3.91
N ALA A 511 -31.55 22.04 4.09
CA ALA A 511 -30.88 21.33 3.01
C ALA A 511 -31.64 20.10 2.50
N GLU A 512 -32.54 19.51 3.29
CA GLU A 512 -33.41 18.41 2.83
C GLU A 512 -34.31 18.84 1.65
N HIS A 513 -34.62 20.14 1.56
CA HIS A 513 -35.42 20.70 0.46
C HIS A 513 -34.60 21.45 -0.59
N MET A 514 -33.31 21.71 -0.34
CA MET A 514 -32.45 22.43 -1.28
C MET A 514 -31.80 21.46 -2.27
N GLN A 515 -32.31 21.44 -3.49
CA GLN A 515 -31.73 20.68 -4.61
C GLN A 515 -30.93 21.63 -5.50
N LEU A 516 -29.69 21.24 -5.77
CA LEU A 516 -28.77 21.94 -6.66
C LEU A 516 -28.69 21.19 -7.99
N CYS A 517 -28.96 21.89 -9.07
CA CYS A 517 -28.95 21.35 -10.42
C CYS A 517 -27.70 21.81 -11.19
N PHE A 518 -26.98 20.83 -11.73
CA PHE A 518 -25.78 21.03 -12.54
C PHE A 518 -25.99 20.44 -13.93
N LEU A 519 -25.34 21.02 -14.93
CA LEU A 519 -25.28 20.42 -16.26
C LEU A 519 -23.94 19.70 -16.42
N LEU A 520 -23.99 18.48 -16.94
CA LEU A 520 -22.81 17.64 -17.14
C LEU A 520 -23.00 16.77 -18.38
N GLU A 521 -21.92 16.48 -19.11
CA GLU A 521 -22.01 15.63 -20.29
C GLU A 521 -22.43 14.19 -19.91
N VAL A 522 -23.27 13.59 -20.76
CA VAL A 522 -23.85 12.26 -20.52
C VAL A 522 -22.81 11.17 -20.41
N ASP A 523 -21.78 11.23 -21.25
CA ASP A 523 -20.66 10.29 -21.19
C ASP A 523 -19.85 10.46 -19.90
N VAL A 524 -19.69 11.70 -19.41
CA VAL A 524 -18.95 12.00 -18.18
C VAL A 524 -19.70 11.44 -16.97
N TYR A 525 -20.97 11.77 -16.77
CA TYR A 525 -21.66 11.28 -15.56
C TYR A 525 -21.92 9.77 -15.59
N GLN A 526 -22.08 9.14 -16.77
CA GLN A 526 -22.19 7.67 -16.88
C GLN A 526 -20.91 6.94 -16.44
N GLN A 527 -19.75 7.56 -16.63
CA GLN A 527 -18.46 6.96 -16.28
C GLN A 527 -17.99 7.34 -14.88
N CYS A 528 -18.40 8.51 -14.38
CA CYS A 528 -17.78 9.18 -13.22
C CYS A 528 -18.75 9.44 -12.06
N CYS A 529 -20.04 9.11 -12.19
CA CYS A 529 -21.02 9.43 -11.16
C CYS A 529 -21.96 8.25 -10.87
N PHE A 530 -22.40 8.15 -9.62
CA PHE A 530 -23.41 7.21 -9.18
C PHE A 530 -24.23 7.81 -8.02
N ARG A 531 -25.44 7.29 -7.80
CA ARG A 531 -26.32 7.78 -6.73
C ARG A 531 -25.71 7.53 -5.35
N GLY A 532 -25.78 8.51 -4.46
CA GLY A 532 -25.20 8.48 -3.12
C GLY A 532 -23.72 8.88 -3.06
N MET A 533 -23.06 9.08 -4.20
CA MET A 533 -21.67 9.55 -4.24
C MET A 533 -21.56 10.93 -3.58
N LYS A 534 -20.50 11.13 -2.79
CA LYS A 534 -20.29 12.36 -2.01
C LYS A 534 -19.16 13.17 -2.63
N LEU A 535 -19.39 14.46 -2.84
CA LEU A 535 -18.49 15.38 -3.51
C LEU A 535 -18.16 16.54 -2.56
N GLU A 536 -16.92 16.98 -2.56
CA GLU A 536 -16.48 18.27 -2.02
C GLU A 536 -16.04 19.14 -3.19
N ILE A 537 -16.78 20.20 -3.45
CA ILE A 537 -16.66 20.99 -4.67
C ILE A 537 -16.83 22.48 -4.39
N ASP A 538 -16.19 23.28 -5.22
CA ASP A 538 -16.49 24.71 -5.31
C ASP A 538 -17.63 24.92 -6.30
N VAL A 539 -18.75 25.42 -5.79
CA VAL A 539 -19.96 25.65 -6.57
C VAL A 539 -20.08 27.14 -6.87
N TYR A 540 -20.40 27.43 -8.11
CA TYR A 540 -20.75 28.77 -8.55
C TYR A 540 -22.23 28.82 -8.94
N GLN A 541 -22.96 29.80 -8.39
CA GLN A 541 -24.36 30.05 -8.73
C GLN A 541 -24.45 31.22 -9.71
N PHE A 542 -24.83 30.95 -10.95
CA PHE A 542 -24.99 31.99 -11.97
C PHE A 542 -26.46 32.28 -12.34
N SER A 543 -27.41 31.48 -11.85
CA SER A 543 -28.85 31.79 -11.89
C SER A 543 -29.56 31.16 -10.68
N ASP A 544 -30.81 31.53 -10.43
CA ASP A 544 -31.61 30.96 -9.33
C ASP A 544 -31.79 29.44 -9.43
N LYS A 545 -31.65 28.87 -10.63
CA LYS A 545 -31.89 27.44 -10.90
C LYS A 545 -30.64 26.65 -11.24
N TRP A 546 -29.61 27.29 -11.79
CA TRP A 546 -28.45 26.61 -12.36
C TRP A 546 -27.16 26.96 -11.64
N HIS A 547 -26.37 25.90 -11.44
CA HIS A 547 -25.07 25.94 -10.79
C HIS A 547 -24.05 25.23 -11.71
N PHE A 548 -22.79 25.62 -11.62
CA PHE A 548 -21.69 24.89 -12.26
C PHE A 548 -20.61 24.50 -11.23
N PHE A 549 -19.87 23.44 -11.57
CA PHE A 549 -18.73 22.98 -10.79
C PHE A 549 -17.48 23.77 -11.19
N ASP A 550 -16.92 24.55 -10.29
CA ASP A 550 -15.70 25.31 -10.59
C ASP A 550 -14.46 24.44 -10.34
N ASN A 551 -14.38 23.83 -9.16
CA ASN A 551 -13.24 23.01 -8.76
C ASN A 551 -13.71 21.73 -8.05
N MET A 552 -13.09 20.60 -8.40
CA MET A 552 -13.32 19.30 -7.77
C MET A 552 -12.23 19.06 -6.72
N ARG A 553 -12.59 19.13 -5.43
CA ARG A 553 -11.61 18.96 -4.34
C ARG A 553 -11.47 17.51 -3.94
N LEU A 554 -12.59 16.82 -3.75
CA LEU A 554 -12.59 15.44 -3.28
C LEU A 554 -13.88 14.70 -3.65
N ALA A 555 -13.76 13.42 -3.97
CA ALA A 555 -14.85 12.49 -4.16
C ALA A 555 -14.76 11.36 -3.12
N ARG A 556 -15.91 10.95 -2.59
CA ARG A 556 -16.01 9.85 -1.63
C ARG A 556 -17.13 8.88 -2.01
N PRO A 557 -17.00 7.59 -1.64
CA PRO A 557 -18.02 6.59 -1.91
C PRO A 557 -19.31 6.84 -1.11
N SER A 558 -20.40 6.15 -1.51
CA SER A 558 -21.72 6.30 -0.89
C SER A 558 -21.71 5.92 0.59
N PHE A 559 -20.95 4.88 0.92
CA PHE A 559 -20.81 4.35 2.27
C PHE A 559 -19.79 5.10 3.14
N TYR A 560 -19.25 6.24 2.69
CA TYR A 560 -18.30 7.02 3.48
C TYR A 560 -18.85 7.32 4.87
N THR A 561 -18.09 6.92 5.89
CA THR A 561 -18.41 7.15 7.29
C THR A 561 -17.12 7.33 8.06
N VAL A 562 -17.18 8.18 9.08
CA VAL A 562 -16.03 8.45 9.95
C VAL A 562 -16.31 7.82 11.31
N MET A 563 -15.32 7.16 11.90
CA MET A 563 -15.44 6.57 13.25
C MET A 563 -14.34 7.02 14.21
N LEU A 564 -14.64 7.04 15.51
CA LEU A 564 -13.71 7.45 16.56
C LEU A 564 -12.40 6.63 16.57
N ASN A 565 -12.47 5.40 16.07
CA ASN A 565 -11.32 4.52 15.85
C ASN A 565 -10.21 5.17 15.00
N GLU A 566 -10.55 6.11 14.10
CA GLU A 566 -9.58 6.87 13.32
C GLU A 566 -8.66 7.73 14.19
N LEU A 567 -9.16 8.24 15.32
CA LEU A 567 -8.38 9.02 16.27
C LEU A 567 -7.42 8.14 17.09
N GLN A 568 -7.74 6.85 17.25
CA GLN A 568 -6.92 5.93 18.06
C GLN A 568 -5.55 5.64 17.46
N GLU A 569 -5.41 5.70 16.13
CA GLU A 569 -4.14 5.39 15.46
C GLU A 569 -3.01 6.35 15.88
N LYS A 570 -3.34 7.64 16.03
CA LYS A 570 -2.41 8.68 16.47
C LYS A 570 -2.39 8.83 18.00
N TRP A 571 -3.27 8.13 18.70
CA TRP A 571 -3.37 8.23 20.14
C TRP A 571 -2.09 7.69 20.81
N ARG A 572 -1.69 8.36 21.88
CA ARG A 572 -0.58 7.99 22.74
C ARG A 572 -1.08 8.11 24.16
N VAL A 573 -0.72 7.13 25.01
CA VAL A 573 -1.04 7.19 26.44
C VAL A 573 -0.53 8.52 27.00
N PRO A 574 -1.40 9.35 27.60
CA PRO A 574 -0.98 10.61 28.20
C PRO A 574 0.13 10.35 29.21
N ARG A 575 1.29 10.96 28.99
CA ARG A 575 2.40 10.95 29.94
C ARG A 575 2.39 12.26 30.69
N VAL A 576 2.70 12.21 31.98
CA VAL A 576 2.96 13.42 32.76
C VAL A 576 4.19 14.11 32.17
N ILE A 577 3.98 15.29 31.60
CA ILE A 577 5.04 16.14 31.06
C ILE A 577 5.61 16.95 32.23
N THR A 578 6.94 17.02 32.33
CA THR A 578 7.59 17.86 33.35
C THR A 578 7.40 19.34 33.00
N ARG A 579 7.49 20.23 33.99
CA ARG A 579 7.37 21.67 33.76
C ARG A 579 8.34 22.19 32.69
N GLU A 580 9.57 21.68 32.69
CA GLU A 580 10.59 22.03 31.69
C GLU A 580 10.23 21.56 30.27
N GLU A 581 9.67 20.36 30.13
CA GLU A 581 9.19 19.85 28.83
C GLU A 581 7.95 20.65 28.35
N HIS A 582 7.09 21.09 29.27
CA HIS A 582 5.96 21.96 28.94
C HIS A 582 6.41 23.33 28.42
N GLU A 583 7.34 23.98 29.13
CA GLU A 583 7.92 25.28 28.73
C GLU A 583 8.67 25.18 27.39
N LYS A 584 9.37 24.06 27.13
CA LYS A 584 9.99 23.77 25.82
C LYS A 584 8.98 23.56 24.70
N ARG A 585 7.85 22.92 24.99
CA ARG A 585 6.76 22.73 24.00
C ARG A 585 6.11 24.08 23.69
N ASP A 586 5.81 24.89 24.69
CA ASP A 586 5.15 26.18 24.50
C ASP A 586 6.04 27.16 23.73
N THR A 587 7.36 27.16 24.00
CA THR A 587 8.32 27.94 23.20
C THR A 587 8.44 27.43 21.76
N TRP A 588 8.40 26.10 21.54
CA TRP A 588 8.37 25.53 20.19
C TRP A 588 7.09 25.90 19.43
N VAL A 589 5.92 25.84 20.06
CA VAL A 589 4.63 26.24 19.46
C VAL A 589 4.62 27.74 19.15
N ALA A 590 5.08 28.58 20.08
CA ALA A 590 5.16 30.02 19.87
C ALA A 590 6.10 30.38 18.71
N ASN A 591 7.27 29.77 18.63
CA ASN A 591 8.22 29.98 17.55
C ASN A 591 7.66 29.54 16.18
N ARG A 592 6.84 28.49 16.16
CA ARG A 592 6.19 28.01 14.93
C ARG A 592 5.07 28.95 14.49
N ALA A 593 4.24 29.43 15.42
CA ALA A 593 3.21 30.42 15.11
C ALA A 593 3.82 31.71 14.54
N THR A 594 4.95 32.17 15.09
CA THR A 594 5.68 33.33 14.55
C THR A 594 6.35 33.06 13.20
N ALA A 595 6.72 31.81 12.90
CA ALA A 595 7.30 31.43 11.61
C ALA A 595 6.23 31.32 10.51
N ASP A 596 5.06 30.80 10.85
CA ASP A 596 3.89 30.72 9.96
C ASP A 596 3.34 32.15 9.68
N GLU A 597 3.35 33.06 10.68
CA GLU A 597 3.04 34.50 10.47
C GLU A 597 4.09 35.23 9.62
N ALA A 598 5.37 34.84 9.68
CA ALA A 598 6.44 35.44 8.88
C ALA A 598 6.42 34.96 7.41
N THR A 599 5.84 33.79 7.12
CA THR A 599 5.75 33.25 5.75
C THR A 599 4.52 33.71 4.98
N GLU A 600 3.50 34.26 5.65
CA GLU A 600 2.37 34.94 4.99
C GLU A 600 2.66 36.41 4.63
N GLY A 601 3.83 36.95 5.01
CA GLY A 601 4.20 38.36 4.82
C GLY A 601 5.10 38.70 3.63
N ASP A 602 5.93 37.78 3.15
CA ASP A 602 6.90 38.08 2.09
C ASP A 602 6.71 37.16 0.87
N GLY A 603 6.03 37.72 -0.13
CA GLY A 603 6.28 37.32 -1.51
C GLY A 603 7.67 37.79 -1.95
N VAL A 604 8.28 36.97 -2.81
CA VAL A 604 9.50 37.25 -3.57
C VAL A 604 10.80 37.18 -2.77
N ASP A 605 11.44 36.00 -2.72
CA ASP A 605 12.60 35.77 -3.57
C ASP A 605 13.08 34.32 -3.53
N ALA A 606 13.76 33.96 -4.61
CA ALA A 606 14.36 32.68 -4.91
C ALA A 606 15.54 32.33 -3.98
N ASP A 607 16.07 31.13 -4.19
CA ASP A 607 17.42 30.66 -3.83
C ASP A 607 17.62 30.08 -2.42
N LEU A 608 17.62 28.74 -2.30
CA LEU A 608 18.84 27.89 -2.22
C LEU A 608 18.66 26.56 -1.44
N GLU A 609 19.19 25.51 -2.10
CA GLU A 609 19.70 24.19 -1.65
C GLU A 609 18.74 23.08 -1.22
#